data_AF-A0A960X6W5-F1
#
_entry.id   AF-A0A960X6W5-F1
#
_cell.length_a   1.000
_cell.length_b   1.000
_cell.length_c   1.000
_cell.angle_alpha   90.00
_cell.angle_beta   90.00
_cell.angle_gamma   90.00
#
_symmetry.space_group_name_H-M   'P 1'
#
loop_
_entity.id
_entity.type
_entity.pdbx_description
1 polymer ?
#
loop_
_entity_poly.entity_id
_entity_poly.type
_entity_poly.pdbx_seq_one_letter_code
_entity_poly.pdbx_strand_id
1 'polypeptide(L)'
;MSDYQLYFFVIYLAIQVLLPLRRFIKVFIIQKGKGDLMSDSHFFFSWTMMLRTSTGYVDFTVFDRNTGEVILRFVPDEVLHYRQHLFLSKYPSCVIMYAKYLQKLHRLDEKNYGIHVYFELNVNERGFKKVVDERTDFCQEKVKVVGLYDWMTYP
;
A
#
# COMPACT_ATOMS: atom_id res chain seq x y z
N MET A 1 -30.84 -29.05 26.97
CA MET A 1 -30.33 -28.05 26.02
C MET A 1 -31.04 -28.34 24.69
N SER A 2 -31.79 -27.40 24.13
CA SER A 2 -32.44 -27.63 22.84
C SER A 2 -31.39 -27.65 21.71
N ASP A 3 -31.65 -28.38 20.63
CA ASP A 3 -30.69 -28.50 19.51
C ASP A 3 -30.25 -27.12 18.98
N TYR A 4 -31.17 -26.16 18.95
CA TYR A 4 -30.90 -24.76 18.56
C TYR A 4 -29.85 -24.07 19.45
N GLN A 5 -29.87 -24.34 20.75
CA GLN A 5 -28.87 -23.79 21.68
C GLN A 5 -27.48 -24.36 21.38
N LEU A 6 -27.41 -25.67 21.07
CA LEU A 6 -26.15 -26.31 20.69
C LEU A 6 -25.58 -25.72 19.39
N TYR A 7 -26.42 -25.58 18.35
CA TYR A 7 -26.00 -24.96 17.08
C TYR A 7 -25.50 -23.53 17.29
N PHE A 8 -26.20 -22.73 18.09
CA PHE A 8 -25.78 -21.38 18.42
C PHE A 8 -24.40 -21.36 19.09
N PHE A 9 -24.18 -22.20 20.11
CA PHE A 9 -22.90 -22.27 20.81
C PHE A 9 -21.76 -22.74 19.90
N VAL A 10 -22.01 -23.72 19.03
CA VAL A 10 -21.01 -24.21 18.07
C VAL A 10 -20.61 -23.11 17.08
N ILE A 11 -21.58 -22.40 16.51
CA ILE A 11 -21.31 -21.28 15.58
C ILE A 11 -20.57 -20.15 16.30
N TYR A 12 -21.01 -19.80 17.51
CA TYR A 12 -20.37 -18.77 18.31
C TYR A 12 -18.91 -19.11 18.61
N LEU A 13 -18.64 -20.33 19.08
CA LEU A 13 -17.29 -20.79 19.39
C LEU A 13 -16.42 -20.86 18.13
N ALA A 14 -16.98 -21.33 17.01
CA ALA A 14 -16.28 -21.33 15.72
C ALA A 14 -15.87 -19.91 15.30
N ILE A 15 -16.76 -18.91 15.43
CA ILE A 15 -16.44 -17.51 15.13
C ILE A 15 -15.33 -16.99 16.06
N GLN A 16 -15.44 -17.28 17.36
CA GLN A 16 -14.45 -16.85 18.36
C GLN A 16 -13.07 -17.46 18.14
N VAL A 17 -12.97 -18.65 17.53
CA VAL A 17 -11.70 -19.29 17.18
C VAL A 17 -11.21 -18.83 15.79
N LEU A 18 -12.11 -18.68 14.81
CA LEU A 18 -11.76 -18.28 13.44
C LEU A 18 -11.27 -16.83 13.36
N LEU A 19 -11.88 -15.92 14.13
CA LEU A 19 -11.47 -14.51 14.15
C LEU A 19 -9.98 -14.32 14.54
N PRO A 20 -9.47 -14.84 15.67
CA PRO A 20 -8.06 -14.70 16.02
C PRO A 20 -7.14 -15.46 15.05
N LEU A 21 -7.56 -16.63 14.57
CA LEU A 21 -6.78 -17.40 13.58
C LEU A 21 -6.71 -16.75 12.19
N ARG A 22 -7.53 -15.73 11.91
CA ARG A 22 -7.50 -15.01 10.62
C ARG A 22 -6.13 -14.44 10.28
N ARG A 23 -5.32 -14.08 11.30
CA ARG A 23 -3.95 -13.59 11.10
C ARG A 23 -3.04 -14.67 10.49
N PHE A 24 -3.12 -15.90 10.98
CA PHE A 24 -2.33 -17.02 10.44
C PHE A 24 -2.72 -17.34 9.00
N ILE A 25 -4.03 -17.34 8.71
CA ILE A 25 -4.55 -17.50 7.35
C ILE A 25 -3.99 -16.41 6.42
N LYS A 26 -4.03 -15.14 6.84
CA LYS A 26 -3.49 -14.04 6.04
C LYS A 26 -1.98 -14.17 5.78
N VAL A 27 -1.20 -14.44 6.82
CA VAL A 27 0.27 -14.52 6.69
C VAL A 27 0.69 -15.73 5.85
N PHE A 28 0.06 -16.88 6.07
CA PHE A 28 0.45 -18.13 5.43
C PHE A 28 -0.11 -18.27 4.00
N ILE A 29 -1.38 -17.90 3.78
CA ILE A 29 -2.06 -18.14 2.49
C ILE A 29 -1.98 -16.92 1.57
N ILE A 30 -2.16 -15.70 2.10
CA ILE A 30 -2.26 -14.49 1.28
C ILE A 30 -0.89 -13.84 1.07
N GLN A 31 -0.09 -13.74 2.13
CA GLN A 31 1.19 -13.04 2.10
C GLN A 31 2.38 -13.95 1.75
N LYS A 32 2.14 -15.26 1.60
CA LYS A 32 3.16 -16.27 1.22
C LYS A 32 4.45 -16.18 2.06
N GLY A 33 4.32 -15.90 3.36
CA GLY A 33 5.46 -15.75 4.26
C GLY A 33 6.26 -14.44 4.12
N LYS A 34 5.89 -13.54 3.19
CA LYS A 34 6.39 -12.16 3.18
C LYS A 34 5.70 -11.42 4.33
N GLY A 35 6.47 -10.81 5.22
CA GLY A 35 5.92 -10.18 6.42
C GLY A 35 4.89 -9.08 6.10
N ASP A 36 3.91 -8.88 6.98
CA ASP A 36 2.86 -7.85 6.90
C ASP A 36 3.39 -6.40 7.03
N LEU A 37 4.72 -6.25 7.12
CA LEU A 37 5.40 -5.03 7.58
C LEU A 37 5.13 -3.82 6.69
N MET A 38 4.81 -4.03 5.41
CA MET A 38 4.55 -2.96 4.42
C MET A 38 3.12 -2.96 3.88
N SER A 39 2.20 -3.74 4.47
CA SER A 39 0.78 -3.67 4.08
C SER A 39 0.08 -2.53 4.84
N ASP A 40 -0.91 -1.90 4.21
CA ASP A 40 -1.70 -0.81 4.82
C ASP A 40 -2.84 -1.32 5.72
N SER A 41 -2.84 -2.63 6.06
CA SER A 41 -3.93 -3.24 6.83
C SER A 41 -4.15 -2.62 8.21
N HIS A 42 -3.10 -2.00 8.76
CA HIS A 42 -3.08 -1.28 10.04
C HIS A 42 -4.15 -0.19 10.14
N PHE A 43 -4.43 0.50 9.04
CA PHE A 43 -5.45 1.55 9.00
C PHE A 43 -6.87 1.00 9.09
N PHE A 44 -7.09 -0.18 8.53
CA PHE A 44 -8.41 -0.80 8.46
C PHE A 44 -8.71 -1.67 9.69
N PHE A 45 -7.67 -2.21 10.33
CA PHE A 45 -7.80 -3.11 11.46
C PHE A 45 -6.79 -2.79 12.56
N SER A 46 -7.27 -2.18 13.65
CA SER A 46 -6.48 -1.74 14.81
C SER A 46 -5.56 -2.81 15.39
N TRP A 47 -5.96 -4.08 15.30
CA TRP A 47 -5.27 -5.21 15.89
C TRP A 47 -4.06 -5.74 15.09
N THR A 48 -3.78 -5.15 13.92
CA THR A 48 -2.62 -5.48 13.10
C THR A 48 -1.47 -4.53 13.40
N MET A 49 -1.73 -3.50 14.20
CA MET A 49 -0.78 -2.45 14.55
C MET A 49 0.46 -3.04 15.22
N MET A 50 1.59 -2.87 14.55
CA MET A 50 2.92 -3.22 15.05
C MET A 50 3.66 -1.92 15.36
N LEU A 51 4.38 -1.90 16.49
CA LEU A 51 5.27 -0.77 16.81
C LEU A 51 6.40 -0.78 15.76
N ARG A 52 6.39 0.20 14.85
CA ARG A 52 7.42 0.35 13.81
C ARG A 52 7.70 1.82 13.55
N THR A 53 8.95 2.13 13.26
CA THR A 53 9.34 3.44 12.73
C THR A 53 9.65 3.26 11.26
N SER A 54 8.90 3.96 10.41
CA SER A 54 9.14 3.98 8.97
C SER A 54 9.35 5.42 8.54
N THR A 55 10.41 5.65 7.78
CA THR A 55 10.69 6.89 7.07
C THR A 55 10.92 6.56 5.61
N GLY A 56 10.63 7.47 4.70
CA GLY A 56 10.74 7.21 3.28
C GLY A 56 10.84 8.48 2.46
N TYR A 57 11.15 8.29 1.19
CA TYR A 57 11.23 9.33 0.19
C TYR A 57 10.44 8.90 -1.03
N VAL A 58 9.58 9.79 -1.52
CA VAL A 58 8.72 9.52 -2.69
C VAL A 58 8.82 10.67 -3.66
N ASP A 59 9.12 10.38 -4.93
CA ASP A 59 9.03 11.32 -6.04
C ASP A 59 8.19 10.74 -7.17
N PHE A 60 7.48 11.61 -7.89
CA PHE A 60 6.64 11.23 -9.01
C PHE A 60 7.20 11.78 -10.30
N THR A 61 7.27 10.96 -11.34
CA THR A 61 7.75 11.35 -12.66
C THR A 61 6.69 11.01 -13.68
N VAL A 62 6.24 12.01 -14.44
CA VAL A 62 5.29 11.84 -15.54
C VAL A 62 6.08 11.57 -16.81
N PHE A 63 5.70 10.52 -17.52
CA PHE A 63 6.31 10.14 -18.79
C PHE A 63 5.24 10.00 -19.88
N ASP A 64 5.65 10.24 -21.13
CA ASP A 64 4.81 9.94 -22.28
C ASP A 64 4.85 8.44 -22.58
N ARG A 65 3.70 7.78 -22.71
CA ARG A 65 3.66 6.36 -23.08
C ARG A 65 4.06 6.12 -24.54
N ASN A 66 3.98 7.13 -25.41
CA ASN A 66 4.31 6.99 -26.82
C ASN A 66 5.81 7.13 -27.08
N THR A 67 6.47 8.10 -26.44
CA THR A 67 7.90 8.40 -26.65
C THR A 67 8.80 7.82 -25.55
N GLY A 68 8.25 7.54 -24.37
CA GLY A 68 9.02 7.14 -23.18
C GLY A 68 9.78 8.30 -22.53
N GLU A 69 9.60 9.53 -23.01
CA GLU A 69 10.30 10.69 -22.48
C GLU A 69 9.69 11.16 -21.16
N VAL A 70 10.57 11.60 -20.26
CA VAL A 70 10.17 12.24 -19.00
C VAL A 70 9.73 13.66 -19.29
N ILE A 71 8.46 13.95 -19.00
CA ILE A 71 7.85 15.25 -19.27
C ILE A 71 8.04 16.16 -18.05
N LEU A 72 7.72 15.66 -16.86
CA LEU A 72 7.69 16.45 -15.63
C LEU A 72 8.05 15.59 -14.41
N ARG A 73 8.72 16.19 -13.43
CA ARG A 73 8.97 15.61 -12.11
C ARG A 73 8.22 16.41 -11.05
N PHE A 74 7.53 15.72 -10.17
CA PHE A 74 6.80 16.27 -9.04
C PHE A 74 7.48 15.80 -7.75
N VAL A 75 7.97 16.76 -6.98
CA VAL A 75 8.53 16.55 -5.64
C VAL A 75 7.42 16.91 -4.63
N PRO A 76 6.84 15.92 -3.92
CA PRO A 76 5.69 16.15 -3.06
C PRO A 76 5.96 17.16 -1.92
N ASP A 77 7.20 17.28 -1.45
CA ASP A 77 7.61 18.20 -0.39
C ASP A 77 7.35 19.68 -0.72
N GLU A 78 7.30 20.05 -2.00
CA GLU A 78 7.09 21.45 -2.43
C GLU A 78 5.61 21.84 -2.45
N VAL A 79 4.71 20.85 -2.53
CA VAL A 79 3.27 21.07 -2.78
C VAL A 79 2.42 20.63 -1.60
N LEU A 80 2.79 19.52 -0.95
CA LEU A 80 2.02 18.93 0.13
C LEU A 80 2.41 19.53 1.47
N HIS A 81 1.43 19.59 2.37
CA HIS A 81 1.72 19.91 3.76
C HIS A 81 2.58 18.79 4.39
N TYR A 82 3.48 19.14 5.30
CA TYR A 82 4.41 18.21 5.97
C TYR A 82 3.75 16.90 6.45
N ARG A 83 2.57 17.00 7.07
CA ARG A 83 1.80 15.81 7.51
C ARG A 83 1.38 14.93 6.34
N GLN A 84 0.89 15.50 5.23
CA GLN A 84 0.47 14.72 4.06
C GLN A 84 1.67 14.02 3.42
N HIS A 85 2.81 14.70 3.32
CA HIS A 85 4.05 14.10 2.85
C HIS A 85 4.50 12.94 3.76
N LEU A 86 4.46 13.10 5.08
CA LEU A 86 4.79 12.01 6.02
C LEU A 86 3.92 10.76 5.84
N PHE A 87 2.63 10.91 5.50
CA PHE A 87 1.77 9.76 5.19
C PHE A 87 2.14 9.15 3.83
N LEU A 88 2.34 9.99 2.81
CA LEU A 88 2.74 9.55 1.47
C LEU A 88 4.02 8.70 1.51
N SER A 89 5.01 9.14 2.29
CA SER A 89 6.33 8.53 2.38
C SER A 89 6.37 7.27 3.25
N LYS A 90 5.25 6.83 3.82
CA LYS A 90 5.18 5.62 4.66
C LYS A 90 4.24 4.56 4.13
N TYR A 91 3.28 4.95 3.29
CA TYR A 91 2.12 4.12 2.96
C TYR A 91 1.92 4.02 1.44
N PRO A 92 2.06 2.82 0.84
CA PRO A 92 1.92 2.64 -0.61
C PRO A 92 0.53 2.99 -1.17
N SER A 93 -0.55 2.80 -0.40
CA SER A 93 -1.89 3.24 -0.82
C SER A 93 -1.96 4.74 -1.05
N CYS A 94 -1.32 5.54 -0.20
CA CYS A 94 -1.25 6.99 -0.35
C CYS A 94 -0.51 7.37 -1.63
N VAL A 95 0.56 6.64 -1.98
CA VAL A 95 1.31 6.83 -3.23
C VAL A 95 0.40 6.62 -4.45
N ILE A 96 -0.35 5.52 -4.49
CA ILE A 96 -1.32 5.25 -5.56
C ILE A 96 -2.42 6.34 -5.60
N MET A 97 -2.93 6.74 -4.44
CA MET A 97 -3.95 7.80 -4.36
C MET A 97 -3.43 9.13 -4.90
N TYR A 98 -2.19 9.50 -4.58
CA TYR A 98 -1.59 10.73 -5.05
C TYR A 98 -1.28 10.69 -6.55
N ALA A 99 -0.80 9.56 -7.07
CA ALA A 99 -0.62 9.36 -8.51
C ALA A 99 -1.95 9.59 -9.27
N LYS A 100 -3.06 9.01 -8.78
CA LYS A 100 -4.40 9.24 -9.37
C LYS A 100 -4.89 10.67 -9.22
N TYR A 101 -4.53 11.34 -8.14
CA TYR A 101 -4.82 12.75 -7.96
C TYR A 101 -4.09 13.60 -9.02
N LEU A 102 -2.79 13.36 -9.24
CA LEU A 102 -2.01 14.01 -10.29
C LEU A 102 -2.57 13.72 -11.69
N GLN A 103 -2.94 12.47 -11.95
CA GLN A 103 -3.58 12.05 -13.20
C GLN A 103 -4.83 12.88 -13.52
N LYS A 104 -5.71 13.07 -12.52
CA LYS A 104 -6.92 13.89 -12.66
C LYS A 104 -6.60 15.37 -12.78
N LEU A 105 -5.68 15.88 -11.97
CA LEU A 105 -5.32 17.30 -11.93
C LEU A 105 -4.76 17.79 -13.27
N HIS A 106 -3.91 16.98 -13.90
CA HIS A 106 -3.25 17.32 -15.16
C HIS A 106 -3.92 16.74 -16.41
N ARG A 107 -5.08 16.09 -16.25
CA ARG A 107 -5.82 15.39 -17.34
C ARG A 107 -4.90 14.47 -18.16
N LEU A 108 -4.06 13.70 -17.45
CA LEU A 108 -3.05 12.83 -18.09
C LEU A 108 -3.69 11.76 -18.97
N ASP A 109 -4.94 11.37 -18.68
CA ASP A 109 -5.72 10.42 -19.47
C ASP A 109 -5.96 10.89 -20.90
N GLU A 110 -6.20 12.19 -21.10
CA GLU A 110 -6.45 12.77 -22.42
C GLU A 110 -5.18 12.80 -23.28
N LYS A 111 -4.01 12.78 -22.64
CA LYS A 111 -2.68 12.89 -23.28
C LYS A 111 -1.91 11.57 -23.36
N ASN A 112 -2.51 10.47 -22.90
CA ASN A 112 -1.89 9.15 -22.83
C ASN A 112 -0.56 9.13 -22.04
N TYR A 113 -0.49 9.87 -20.94
CA TYR A 113 0.69 9.92 -20.08
C TYR A 113 0.60 8.92 -18.92
N GLY A 114 1.75 8.40 -18.49
CA GLY A 114 1.89 7.51 -17.34
C GLY A 114 2.63 8.18 -16.17
N ILE A 115 2.56 7.56 -14.99
CA ILE A 115 3.29 8.03 -13.81
C ILE A 115 4.19 6.92 -13.29
N HIS A 116 5.49 7.19 -13.28
CA HIS A 116 6.48 6.41 -12.56
C HIS A 116 6.71 7.02 -11.18
N VAL A 117 6.95 6.15 -10.19
CA VAL A 117 7.20 6.57 -8.82
C VAL A 117 8.57 6.06 -8.40
N TYR A 118 9.38 6.97 -7.86
CA TYR A 118 10.53 6.60 -7.06
C TYR A 118 10.11 6.51 -5.61
N PHE A 119 10.28 5.35 -4.98
CA PHE A 119 9.94 5.17 -3.57
C PHE A 119 11.00 4.36 -2.84
N GLU A 120 11.53 4.96 -1.79
CA GLU A 120 12.45 4.32 -0.86
C GLU A 120 11.89 4.35 0.55
N LEU A 121 12.12 3.25 1.27
CA LEU A 121 11.71 3.12 2.66
C LEU A 121 12.87 2.65 3.52
N ASN A 122 13.00 3.29 4.67
CA ASN A 122 13.81 2.84 5.79
C ASN A 122 12.89 2.45 6.93
N VAL A 123 13.03 1.20 7.37
CA VAL A 123 12.15 0.59 8.36
C VAL A 123 13.01 0.14 9.52
N ASN A 124 12.70 0.65 10.71
CA ASN A 124 13.44 0.42 11.94
C ASN A 124 14.96 0.68 11.76
N GLU A 125 15.31 1.77 11.08
CA GLU A 125 16.68 2.26 10.90
C GLU A 125 17.64 1.27 10.22
N ARG A 126 17.12 0.36 9.41
CA ARG A 126 17.90 -0.64 8.65
C ARG A 126 18.48 -0.12 7.33
N GLY A 127 18.33 1.18 7.05
CA GLY A 127 18.77 1.84 5.82
C GLY A 127 17.66 1.93 4.77
N PHE A 128 17.82 2.86 3.82
CA PHE A 128 16.87 3.05 2.73
C PHE A 128 17.02 1.94 1.70
N LYS A 129 15.90 1.31 1.36
CA LYS A 129 15.81 0.35 0.26
C LYS A 129 14.78 0.85 -0.73
N LYS A 130 15.05 0.64 -2.02
CA LYS A 130 14.07 0.87 -3.08
C LYS A 130 12.98 -0.20 -3.00
N VAL A 131 11.73 0.26 -2.99
CA VAL A 131 10.57 -0.60 -2.74
C VAL A 131 9.65 -0.71 -3.97
N VAL A 132 9.84 0.14 -4.98
CA VAL A 132 9.04 0.15 -6.22
C VAL A 132 9.83 -0.38 -7.40
N ASP A 133 9.19 -1.21 -8.22
CA ASP A 133 9.65 -1.53 -9.58
C ASP A 133 9.47 -0.32 -10.52
N GLU A 134 10.57 0.11 -11.14
CA GLU A 134 10.67 1.27 -12.04
C GLU A 134 9.73 1.19 -13.23
N ARG A 135 9.32 -0.01 -13.65
CA ARG A 135 8.51 -0.22 -14.84
C ARG A 135 7.01 -0.06 -14.60
N THR A 136 6.60 0.14 -13.34
CA THR A 136 5.19 0.17 -12.97
C THR A 136 4.58 1.54 -13.29
N ASP A 137 3.43 1.53 -13.98
CA ASP A 137 2.61 2.73 -14.21
C ASP A 137 1.53 2.84 -13.13
N PHE A 138 1.71 3.79 -12.21
CA PHE A 138 0.85 3.98 -11.05
C PHE A 138 -0.53 4.56 -11.39
N CYS A 139 -0.75 5.04 -12.62
CA CYS A 139 -2.06 5.48 -13.10
C CYS A 139 -3.06 4.31 -13.21
N GLN A 140 -2.59 3.10 -13.54
CA GLN A 140 -3.44 1.93 -13.75
C GLN A 140 -3.70 1.14 -12.46
N GLU A 141 -2.84 1.35 -11.47
CA GLU A 141 -2.83 0.58 -10.25
C GLU A 141 -4.02 0.89 -9.33
N LYS A 142 -4.48 -0.10 -8.57
CA LYS A 142 -5.61 0.05 -7.64
C LYS A 142 -5.14 -0.11 -6.21
N VAL A 143 -5.71 0.69 -5.32
CA VAL A 143 -5.48 0.58 -3.88
C VAL A 143 -6.01 -0.77 -3.41
N LYS A 144 -5.15 -1.58 -2.80
CA LYS A 144 -5.51 -2.86 -2.20
C LYS A 144 -5.83 -2.63 -0.72
N VAL A 145 -7.00 -3.08 -0.26
CA VAL A 145 -7.42 -2.99 1.16
C VAL A 145 -6.73 -4.06 2.00
N VAL A 146 -6.50 -5.23 1.41
CA VAL A 146 -5.83 -6.37 2.03
C VAL A 146 -4.93 -7.03 0.99
N GLY A 147 -3.73 -7.43 1.41
CA GLY A 147 -2.78 -8.13 0.55
C GLY A 147 -1.59 -7.27 0.14
N LEU A 148 -0.70 -7.88 -0.61
CA LEU A 148 0.56 -7.28 -1.05
C LEU A 148 0.41 -6.68 -2.44
N TYR A 149 1.19 -5.65 -2.73
CA TYR A 149 1.32 -5.08 -4.06
C TYR A 149 2.37 -5.87 -4.85
N ASP A 150 2.07 -6.17 -6.12
CA ASP A 150 2.93 -7.02 -6.93
C ASP A 150 4.19 -6.28 -7.40
N TRP A 151 4.07 -4.96 -7.60
CA TRP A 151 5.18 -4.05 -7.91
C TRP A 151 6.09 -3.74 -6.72
N MET A 152 5.72 -4.18 -5.51
CA MET A 152 6.41 -3.82 -4.28
C MET A 152 7.45 -4.87 -3.87
N THR A 153 8.68 -4.43 -3.65
CA THR A 153 9.74 -5.27 -3.08
C THR A 153 9.72 -5.16 -1.56
N TYR A 154 9.49 -6.28 -0.89
CA TYR A 154 9.41 -6.33 0.57
C TYR A 154 10.82 -6.50 1.18
N PRO A 155 11.25 -5.59 2.07
CA PRO A 155 12.62 -5.55 2.59
C PRO A 155 12.94 -6.60 3.67
#